data_AF-A0A8T3Z496-F1
#
_entry.id   AF-A0A8T3Z496-F1
#
_cell.length_a   1.000
_cell.length_b   1.000
_cell.length_c   1.000
_cell.angle_alpha   90.00
_cell.angle_beta   90.00
_cell.angle_gamma   90.00
#
_symmetry.space_group_name_H-M   'P 1'
#
loop_
_entity.id
_entity.type
_entity.pdbx_description
1 polymer ?
#
loop_
_entity_poly.entity_id
_entity_poly.type
_entity_poly.pdbx_seq_one_letter_code
_entity_poly.pdbx_strand_id
1 'polypeptide(L)' 'MDNNQKNFVLYIMGAVGLLVFIGGIFGLYVWKYGLVIAIVIWIIAGAYRTYFGVPSNS' A
#
# COMPACT_ATOMS: atom_id res chain seq x y z
N MET A 1 -18.80 3.12 2.45
CA MET A 1 -17.99 1.95 2.85
C MET A 1 -17.98 1.86 4.36
N ASP A 2 -18.29 0.67 4.87
CA ASP A 2 -18.10 0.33 6.28
C ASP A 2 -16.61 0.43 6.67
N ASN A 3 -16.31 0.65 7.95
CA ASN A 3 -14.95 0.75 8.45
C ASN A 3 -14.14 -0.54 8.17
N ASN A 4 -14.78 -1.71 8.22
CA ASN A 4 -14.10 -2.97 7.86
C ASN A 4 -13.71 -3.01 6.39
N GLN A 5 -14.56 -2.48 5.50
CA GLN A 5 -14.22 -2.38 4.07
C GLN A 5 -13.06 -1.42 3.83
N LYS A 6 -13.04 -0.26 4.51
CA LYS A 6 -11.94 0.71 4.38
C LYS A 6 -10.62 0.12 4.90
N ASN A 7 -10.65 -0.60 6.02
CA ASN A 7 -9.50 -1.33 6.56
C ASN A 7 -9.01 -2.40 5.58
N PHE A 8 -9.91 -3.17 4.99
CA PHE A 8 -9.57 -4.16 3.99
C PHE A 8 -8.86 -3.55 2.76
N VAL A 9 -9.35 -2.41 2.26
CA VAL A 9 -8.69 -1.68 1.17
C VAL A 9 -7.28 -1.24 1.57
N LEU A 10 -7.09 -0.71 2.79
CA LEU A 10 -5.75 -0.33 3.29
C LEU A 10 -4.81 -1.53 3.36
N TYR A 11 -5.28 -2.70 3.83
CA TYR A 11 -4.48 -3.93 3.85
C TYR A 11 -4.07 -4.37 2.45
N ILE A 12 -4.99 -4.33 1.48
CA ILE A 12 -4.69 -4.66 0.09
C ILE A 12 -3.65 -3.69 -0.46
N MET A 13 -3.81 -2.38 -0.27
CA MET A 13 -2.86 -1.39 -0.75
C MET A 13 -1.46 -1.60 -0.15
N GLY A 14 -1.38 -1.90 1.15
CA GLY A 14 -0.12 -2.26 1.82
C GLY A 14 0.53 -3.50 1.21
N ALA A 15 -0.23 -4.58 1.05
CA ALA A 15 0.24 -5.83 0.48
C ALA A 15 0.66 -5.71 -0.99
N VAL A 16 -0.09 -4.97 -1.80
CA VAL A 16 0.26 -4.71 -3.21
C VAL A 16 1.56 -3.92 -3.29
N GLY A 17 1.75 -2.89 -2.47
CA GLY A 17 3.01 -2.15 -2.39
C GLY A 17 4.20 -3.06 -2.03
N LEU A 18 3.99 -3.99 -1.09
CA LEU A 18 4.99 -4.99 -0.71
C LEU A 18 5.31 -5.96 -1.86
N LEU A 19 4.30 -6.51 -2.53
CA LEU A 19 4.45 -7.44 -3.64
C LEU A 19 5.18 -6.80 -4.82
N VAL A 20 4.85 -5.55 -5.12
CA VAL A 20 5.58 -4.74 -6.10
C VAL A 20 7.04 -4.67 -5.67
N PHE A 21 7.35 -4.15 -4.48
CA PHE A 21 8.73 -4.03 -4.01
C PHE A 21 9.52 -5.34 -4.10
N ILE A 22 8.90 -6.44 -3.63
CA ILE A 22 9.45 -7.80 -3.70
C ILE A 22 9.71 -8.22 -5.15
N GLY A 23 8.78 -7.99 -6.08
CA GLY A 23 9.00 -8.27 -7.50
C GLY A 23 10.23 -7.57 -8.09
N GLY A 24 10.53 -6.35 -7.62
CA GLY A 24 11.76 -5.64 -7.97
C GLY A 24 13.03 -6.28 -7.38
N ILE A 25 12.96 -6.82 -6.17
CA ILE A 25 14.08 -7.55 -5.52
C ILE A 25 14.38 -8.86 -6.26
N PHE A 26 13.34 -9.58 -6.69
CA PHE A 26 13.47 -10.86 -7.41
C PHE A 26 13.78 -10.70 -8.91
N GLY A 27 14.01 -9.47 -9.39
CA GLY A 27 14.47 -9.22 -10.75
C GLY A 27 13.38 -9.30 -11.82
N LEU A 28 12.09 -9.22 -11.47
CA LEU A 28 11.00 -9.13 -12.46
C LEU A 28 11.07 -7.83 -13.29
N TYR A 29 11.71 -6.81 -12.73
CA TYR A 29 12.03 -5.53 -13.36
C TYR A 29 13.09 -4.81 -12.50
N VAL A 30 13.59 -3.64 -12.91
CA VAL A 30 14.64 -2.93 -12.17
C VAL A 30 14.14 -2.52 -10.78
N TRP A 31 14.84 -2.98 -9.72
CA TRP A 31 14.46 -2.79 -8.32
C TRP A 31 14.15 -1.34 -7.93
N LYS A 32 14.83 -0.36 -8.55
CA LYS A 32 14.60 1.07 -8.33
C LYS A 32 13.16 1.49 -8.68
N TYR A 33 12.60 0.96 -9.76
CA TYR A 33 11.22 1.27 -10.15
C TYR A 33 10.22 0.65 -9.17
N GLY A 34 10.50 -0.55 -8.66
CA GLY A 34 9.64 -1.22 -7.66
C GLY A 34 9.61 -0.49 -6.34
N LEU A 35 10.78 -0.02 -5.89
CA LEU A 35 10.88 0.81 -4.70
C LEU A 35 10.06 2.10 -4.84
N VAL A 36 10.21 2.81 -5.96
CA VAL A 36 9.47 4.07 -6.19
C VAL A 36 7.95 3.80 -6.22
N ILE A 37 7.50 2.77 -6.94
CA ILE A 37 6.07 2.44 -7.03
C ILE A 37 5.52 2.04 -5.66
N ALA A 38 6.25 1.21 -4.90
CA ALA A 38 5.84 0.79 -3.55
C ALA A 38 5.69 1.97 -2.59
N ILE A 39 6.65 2.90 -2.61
CA ILE A 39 6.59 4.13 -1.79
C ILE A 39 5.36 4.96 -2.16
N VAL A 40 5.10 5.16 -3.46
CA VAL A 40 3.92 5.90 -3.93
C VAL A 40 2.63 5.24 -3.44
N ILE A 41 2.51 3.92 -3.54
CA ILE A 41 1.34 3.18 -3.08
C ILE A 41 1.13 3.37 -1.57
N TRP A 42 2.19 3.30 -0.76
CA TRP A 42 2.09 3.49 0.69
C TRP A 42 1.77 4.93 1.09
N ILE A 43 2.28 5.93 0.37
CA ILE A 43 1.89 7.33 0.58
C ILE A 43 0.40 7.52 0.30
N ILE A 44 -0.12 6.97 -0.81
CA ILE A 44 -1.55 7.04 -1.14
C ILE A 44 -2.38 6.29 -0.09
N ALA A 45 -1.93 5.14 0.39
CA ALA A 45 -2.60 4.40 1.47
C ALA A 45 -2.63 5.22 2.78
N GLY A 46 -1.53 5.87 3.13
CA GLY A 46 -1.46 6.78 4.28
C GLY A 46 -2.42 7.95 4.15
N ALA A 47 -2.44 8.62 2.99
CA ALA A 47 -3.38 9.69 2.70
C ALA A 47 -4.83 9.22 2.76
N TYR A 48 -5.15 8.06 2.16
CA TYR A 48 -6.48 7.46 2.21
C TYR A 48 -6.94 7.24 3.66
N ARG A 49 -6.07 6.73 4.53
CA ARG A 49 -6.36 6.56 5.96
C ARG A 49 -6.73 7.88 6.63
N THR A 50 -5.97 8.95 6.36
CA THR A 50 -6.19 10.29 6.93
C THR A 50 -7.49 10.92 6.44
N TYR A 51 -7.76 10.90 5.13
CA TYR A 51 -8.95 11.54 4.55
C TYR A 51 -10.25 10.80 4.85
N PHE A 52 -10.21 9.47 4.92
CA PHE A 52 -11.42 8.67 5.15
C PHE A 52 -11.65 8.30 6.62
N GLY A 53 -10.85 8.88 7.53
CA GLY A 53 -10.99 8.75 8.97
C GLY A 53 -10.95 7.31 9.46
N VAL A 54 -10.14 6.46 8.81
CA VAL A 54 -10.13 5.03 9.11
C VAL A 54 -9.44 4.83 10.47
N PRO A 55 -10.16 4.34 11.50
CA PRO A 55 -9.59 4.16 12.82
C PRO A 55 -8.38 3.22 12.74
N SER A 56 -7.32 3.54 13.47
CA SER A 56 -6.36 2.50 13.84
C SER A 56 -7.11 1.49 14.67
N ASN A 57 -7.22 0.25 14.20
CA ASN A 57 -7.53 -0.86 15.08
C ASN A 57 -6.30 -1.05 15.98
N SER A 58 -6.19 -0.20 16.99
CA SER A 58 -5.23 -0.30 18.09
C SER A 58 -5.80 -1.18 19.19
#